data_AF-A0A7K0W9L4-F1
#
_entry.id   AF-A0A7K0W9L4-F1
#
_cell.length_a   1.000
_cell.length_b   1.000
_cell.length_c   1.000
_cell.angle_alpha   90.00
_cell.angle_beta   90.00
_cell.angle_gamma   90.00
#
_symmetry.space_group_name_H-M   'P 1'
#
loop_
_entity.id
_entity.type
_entity.pdbx_description
1 polymer ?
#
loop_
_entity_poly.entity_id
_entity_poly.type
_entity_poly.pdbx_seq_one_letter_code
_entity_poly.pdbx_strand_id
1 'polypeptide(L)' 'AKGAVRDSLPVKVLGNGDIDVKVNVTAHAFSSTAIDKITAAGGKTAVL' A
#
# COMPACT_ATOMS: atom_id res chain seq x y z
N ALA A 1 5.40 10.06 11.14
CA ALA A 1 5.30 9.43 9.80
C ALA A 1 6.52 9.80 8.96
N LYS A 2 7.01 8.94 8.05
CA LYS A 2 8.14 9.29 7.14
C LYS A 2 7.70 10.19 5.95
N GLY A 3 6.78 11.13 6.19
CA GLY A 3 6.38 12.15 5.20
C GLY A 3 5.84 11.65 3.85
N ALA A 4 5.47 10.37 3.72
CA ALA A 4 5.05 9.79 2.44
C ALA A 4 3.66 10.25 1.98
N VAL A 5 2.85 10.80 2.90
CA VAL A 5 1.48 11.25 2.64
C VAL A 5 1.21 12.55 3.37
N ARG A 6 0.22 13.30 2.87
CA ARG A 6 -0.31 14.50 3.54
C ARG A 6 -1.22 14.06 4.67
N ASP A 7 -1.09 14.72 5.81
CA ASP A 7 -1.94 14.43 6.96
C ASP A 7 -3.41 14.82 6.68
N SER A 8 -4.35 14.10 7.30
CA SER A 8 -5.80 14.34 7.26
C SER A 8 -6.50 14.17 5.91
N LEU A 9 -5.90 13.45 4.96
CA LEU A 9 -6.53 13.12 3.67
C LEU A 9 -6.65 11.60 3.47
N PRO A 10 -7.72 11.11 2.79
CA PRO A 10 -7.81 9.72 2.39
C PRO A 10 -6.62 9.33 1.51
N VAL A 11 -5.98 8.22 1.87
CA VAL A 11 -4.78 7.73 1.18
C VAL A 11 -5.11 6.54 0.30
N LYS A 12 -4.68 6.62 -0.97
CA LYS A 12 -4.74 5.52 -1.93
C LYS A 12 -3.33 5.02 -2.23
N VAL A 13 -3.11 3.73 -2.05
CA VAL A 13 -1.84 3.07 -2.35
C VAL A 13 -1.80 2.71 -3.84
N LEU A 14 -0.69 3.07 -4.50
CA LEU A 14 -0.45 2.81 -5.92
C LEU A 14 0.77 1.90 -6.09
N GLY A 15 0.68 0.93 -7.00
CA GLY A 15 1.72 -0.08 -7.24
C GLY A 15 2.78 0.34 -8.25
N ASN A 16 3.36 1.53 -8.12
CA ASN A 16 4.41 2.00 -9.03
C ASN A 16 5.80 1.65 -8.48
N GLY A 17 6.47 0.66 -9.07
CA GLY A 17 7.70 0.04 -8.56
C GLY A 17 7.50 -1.35 -7.95
N ASP A 18 8.58 -2.07 -7.72
CA ASP A 18 8.57 -3.46 -7.23
C ASP A 18 8.80 -3.51 -5.72
N ILE A 19 8.14 -4.46 -5.04
CA ILE A 19 8.27 -4.70 -3.61
C ILE A 19 8.80 -6.12 -3.42
N ASP A 20 9.97 -6.25 -2.81
CA ASP A 20 10.58 -7.53 -2.43
C ASP A 20 10.40 -7.81 -0.91
N VAL A 21 10.03 -6.78 -0.15
CA VAL A 21 9.91 -6.90 1.32
C VAL A 21 8.46 -7.12 1.71
N LYS A 22 8.24 -8.14 2.55
CA LYS A 22 6.94 -8.39 3.17
C LYS A 22 6.50 -7.20 4.03
N VAL A 23 5.39 -6.58 3.66
CA VAL A 23 4.79 -5.45 4.38
C VAL A 23 3.30 -5.64 4.62
N ASN A 24 2.85 -5.21 5.79
CA ASN A 24 1.42 -5.10 6.10
C ASN A 24 1.02 -3.63 5.97
N VAL A 25 0.13 -3.32 5.03
CA VAL A 25 -0.26 -1.94 4.69
C VAL A 25 -1.73 -1.74 5.02
N THR A 26 -2.04 -0.69 5.79
CA THR A 26 -3.41 -0.29 6.09
C THR A 26 -3.69 1.08 5.47
N ALA A 27 -4.69 1.19 4.61
CA ALA A 27 -5.01 2.43 3.89
C ALA A 27 -6.49 2.46 3.45
N HIS A 28 -6.97 3.62 2.99
CA HIS A 28 -8.38 3.79 2.62
C HIS A 28 -8.70 3.16 1.26
N ALA A 29 -7.72 3.11 0.35
CA ALA A 29 -7.89 2.50 -0.97
C ALA A 29 -6.57 1.92 -1.49
N PHE A 30 -6.68 0.91 -2.35
CA PHE A 30 -5.56 0.28 -3.04
C PHE A 30 -5.86 0.20 -4.54
N SER A 31 -4.87 0.38 -5.40
CA SER A 31 -5.01 0.03 -6.82
C SER A 31 -4.89 -1.48 -7.01
N SER A 32 -5.47 -2.03 -8.07
CA SER A 32 -5.31 -3.45 -8.44
C SER A 32 -3.84 -3.86 -8.47
N THR A 33 -3.03 -3.08 -9.18
CA THR A 33 -1.58 -3.28 -9.26
C THR A 33 -0.84 -3.23 -7.91
N ALA A 34 -1.33 -2.47 -6.93
CA ALA A 34 -0.74 -2.42 -5.60
C ALA A 34 -1.05 -3.69 -4.81
N ILE A 35 -2.30 -4.16 -4.87
CA ILE A 35 -2.73 -5.40 -4.20
C ILE A 35 -1.94 -6.59 -4.73
N ASP A 36 -1.81 -6.70 -6.05
CA ASP A 36 -1.08 -7.79 -6.70
C ASP A 36 0.37 -7.83 -6.24
N LYS A 37 1.04 -6.68 -6.25
CA LYS A 37 2.45 -6.57 -5.82
C LYS A 37 2.65 -6.81 -4.32
N ILE A 38 1.76 -6.29 -3.48
CA ILE A 38 1.83 -6.52 -2.02
C ILE A 38 1.60 -8.00 -1.71
N THR A 39 0.69 -8.65 -2.42
CA THR A 39 0.42 -10.09 -2.27
C THR A 39 1.59 -10.93 -2.78
N ALA A 40 2.19 -10.55 -3.92
CA ALA A 40 3.38 -11.20 -4.47
C ALA A 40 4.58 -11.13 -3.52
N ALA A 41 4.74 -10.02 -2.80
CA ALA A 41 5.74 -9.85 -1.74
C ALA A 41 5.39 -10.62 -0.44
N GLY A 42 4.28 -11.36 -0.41
CA GLY A 42 3.80 -12.09 0.77
C GLY A 42 3.24 -11.19 1.88
N GLY A 43 2.89 -9.96 1.54
CA GLY A 43 2.32 -8.93 2.41
C GLY A 43 0.80 -9.03 2.56
N LYS A 44 0.22 -8.10 3.32
CA LYS A 44 -1.24 -7.99 3.53
C LYS A 44 -1.70 -6.55 3.35
N THR A 45 -2.84 -6.36 2.67
CA THR A 45 -3.53 -5.08 2.56
C THR A 45 -4.76 -5.07 3.48
N ALA A 46 -4.92 -4.02 4.27
CA ALA A 46 -6.09 -3.80 5.11
C ALA A 46 -6.73 -2.47 4.73
N VAL A 47 -8.03 -2.50 4.44
CA VAL A 47 -8.80 -1.30 4.09
C VAL A 47 -9.39 -0.71 5.36
N LEU A 48 -9.25 0.62 5.53
CA LEU A 48 -9.78 1.37 6.67
C LEU A 48 -11.19 1.90 6.39
#